data_AF-M5GH60-F1
#
_entry.id   AF-M5GH60-F1
#
_cell.length_a   1.000
_cell.length_b   1.000
_cell.length_c   1.000
_cell.angle_alpha   90.00
_cell.angle_beta   90.00
_cell.angle_gamma   90.00
#
_symmetry.space_group_name_H-M   'P 1'
#
loop_
_entity.id
_entity.type
_entity.pdbx_description
1 polymer ?
#
loop_
_entity_poly.entity_id
_entity_poly.type
_entity_poly.pdbx_seq_one_letter_code
_entity_poly.pdbx_strand_id
1 'polypeptide(L)'
;MKAFTFICTLLLAFLPFTWAGLGLVDDLAPGDIVSVNRPGVADEREGLVTDTFVDAYGRQIVTVQLDRGEMYRTWYPYVRKVVRKTYYTVPQEPRNYRSYEWAYGGERIYGGYVL
;
A
#
# COMPACT_ATOMS: atom_id res chain seq x y z
N MET A 1 -39.41 -27.00 24.57
CA MET A 1 -38.26 -26.07 24.64
C MET A 1 -36.94 -26.78 24.31
N LYS A 2 -36.86 -27.49 23.18
CA LYS A 2 -35.65 -28.23 22.73
C LYS A 2 -35.29 -27.99 21.26
N ALA A 3 -36.25 -27.53 20.45
CA ALA A 3 -36.04 -27.22 19.02
C ALA A 3 -35.16 -25.98 18.78
N PHE A 4 -35.19 -25.00 19.70
CA PHE A 4 -34.44 -23.75 19.55
C PHE A 4 -32.92 -23.95 19.75
N THR A 5 -32.53 -24.92 20.58
CA THR A 5 -31.12 -25.24 20.84
C THR A 5 -30.48 -25.94 19.65
N PHE A 6 -31.23 -26.78 18.93
CA PHE A 6 -30.74 -27.52 17.76
C PHE A 6 -30.46 -26.62 16.54
N ILE A 7 -31.21 -25.53 16.37
CA ILE A 7 -30.99 -24.57 15.28
C ILE A 7 -29.71 -23.76 15.52
N CYS A 8 -29.38 -23.46 16.79
CA CYS A 8 -28.20 -22.69 17.15
C CYS A 8 -26.88 -23.49 17.00
N THR A 9 -26.88 -24.79 17.33
CA THR A 9 -25.71 -25.67 17.10
C THR A 9 -25.46 -25.94 15.62
N LEU A 10 -26.51 -25.97 14.79
CA LEU A 10 -26.37 -26.20 13.35
C LEU A 10 -25.87 -24.93 12.62
N LEU A 11 -26.23 -23.73 13.11
CA LEU A 11 -25.72 -22.45 12.61
C LEU A 11 -24.24 -22.21 12.95
N LEU A 12 -23.75 -22.70 14.09
CA LEU A 12 -22.33 -22.60 14.48
C LEU A 12 -21.43 -23.66 13.81
N ALA A 13 -21.99 -24.77 13.33
CA ALA A 13 -21.26 -25.79 12.57
C ALA A 13 -21.18 -25.49 11.06
N PHE A 14 -21.98 -24.53 10.58
CA PHE A 14 -22.05 -24.06 9.19
C PHE A 14 -21.65 -22.59 9.03
N LEU A 15 -20.91 -22.02 9.99
CA LEU A 15 -20.01 -20.92 9.65
C LEU A 15 -18.73 -21.57 9.11
N PRO A 16 -18.58 -21.72 7.78
CA PRO A 16 -17.29 -22.11 7.25
C PRO A 16 -16.33 -21.04 7.76
N PHE A 17 -15.26 -21.47 8.42
CA PHE A 17 -13.88 -21.26 7.98
C PHE A 17 -13.56 -19.99 7.15
N THR A 18 -14.26 -18.88 7.35
CA THR A 18 -14.03 -17.59 6.68
C THR A 18 -13.32 -16.65 7.64
N TRP A 19 -12.36 -17.20 8.38
CA TRP A 19 -11.37 -16.44 9.14
C TRP A 19 -9.96 -16.87 8.73
N ALA A 20 -9.76 -17.11 7.44
CA ALA A 20 -8.44 -17.26 6.82
C ALA A 20 -8.10 -16.00 6.03
N GLY A 21 -8.23 -14.83 6.67
CA GLY A 21 -8.07 -13.54 5.99
C GLY A 21 -7.57 -12.40 6.88
N LEU A 22 -6.99 -12.69 8.04
CA LEU A 22 -6.16 -11.71 8.74
C LEU A 22 -4.76 -11.80 8.13
N GLY A 23 -4.54 -11.00 7.07
CA GLY A 23 -3.24 -10.84 6.41
C GLY A 23 -2.21 -10.25 7.36
N LEU A 24 -1.56 -11.10 8.15
CA LEU A 24 -0.46 -10.75 9.06
C LEU A 24 0.91 -11.24 8.57
N VAL A 25 0.96 -11.89 7.41
CA VAL A 25 2.21 -12.09 6.69
C VAL A 25 2.16 -11.07 5.56
N ASP A 26 3.17 -10.22 5.46
CA ASP A 26 3.42 -9.42 4.25
C ASP A 26 3.74 -10.41 3.13
N ASP A 27 2.71 -11.08 2.61
CA ASP A 27 2.85 -12.07 1.57
C ASP A 27 3.34 -11.33 0.32
N LEU A 28 4.58 -11.60 -0.05
CA LEU A 28 5.13 -11.13 -1.30
C LEU A 28 4.41 -11.87 -2.43
N ALA A 29 3.71 -11.12 -3.28
CA ALA A 29 3.07 -11.66 -4.45
C ALA A 29 3.90 -11.34 -5.72
N PRO A 30 3.83 -12.18 -6.76
CA PRO A 30 4.33 -11.80 -8.09
C PRO A 30 3.74 -10.47 -8.53
N GLY A 31 4.60 -9.56 -9.00
CA GLY A 31 4.25 -8.19 -9.37
C GLY A 31 4.51 -7.14 -8.30
N ASP A 32 4.78 -7.53 -7.06
CA ASP A 32 5.18 -6.57 -6.02
C ASP A 32 6.59 -6.00 -6.29
N ILE A 33 6.78 -4.72 -5.96
CA ILE A 33 8.10 -4.10 -5.96
C ILE A 33 8.70 -4.30 -4.57
N VAL A 34 9.93 -4.82 -4.55
CA VAL A 34 10.62 -5.17 -3.33
C VAL A 34 12.02 -4.61 -3.32
N SER A 35 12.50 -4.32 -2.13
CA SER A 35 13.88 -3.97 -1.87
C SER A 35 14.63 -5.22 -1.43
N VAL A 36 15.75 -5.49 -2.09
CA VAL A 36 16.65 -6.60 -1.81
C VAL A 36 17.90 -6.05 -1.15
N ASN A 37 18.19 -6.51 0.07
CA ASN A 37 19.43 -6.25 0.78
C ASN A 37 20.35 -7.47 0.66
N ARG A 38 21.49 -7.32 -0.03
CA ARG A 38 22.44 -8.40 -0.24
C ARG A 38 23.42 -8.49 0.94
N PRO A 39 23.55 -9.65 1.62
CA PRO A 39 24.49 -9.78 2.73
C PRO A 39 25.93 -9.53 2.25
N GLY A 40 26.65 -8.65 2.96
CA GLY A 40 28.04 -8.31 2.65
C GLY A 40 28.23 -7.18 1.62
N VAL A 41 27.16 -6.69 1.00
CA VAL A 41 27.20 -5.54 0.10
C VAL A 41 26.17 -4.52 0.61
N ALA A 42 26.61 -3.36 1.07
CA ALA A 42 25.74 -2.29 1.54
C ALA A 42 25.05 -1.58 0.35
N ASP A 43 24.29 -2.35 -0.44
CA ASP A 43 23.62 -1.93 -1.66
C ASP A 43 22.19 -2.45 -1.61
N GLU A 44 21.27 -1.53 -1.36
CA GLU A 44 19.83 -1.78 -1.36
C GLU A 44 19.33 -1.60 -2.79
N ARG A 45 18.86 -2.68 -3.42
CA ARG A 45 18.37 -2.63 -4.80
C ARG A 45 16.89 -2.93 -4.86
N GLU A 46 16.16 -2.11 -5.59
CA GLU A 46 14.76 -2.40 -5.92
C GLU A 46 14.69 -3.45 -7.03
N GLY A 47 13.63 -4.23 -7.01
CA GLY A 47 13.34 -5.21 -8.04
C GLY A 47 11.89 -5.68 -8.00
N LEU A 48 11.47 -6.33 -9.07
CA LEU A 48 10.13 -6.85 -9.24
C LEU A 48 10.07 -8.32 -8.83
N VAL A 49 9.12 -8.70 -7.99
CA VAL A 49 8.87 -10.12 -7.70
C VAL A 49 8.31 -10.80 -8.95
N THR A 50 9.01 -11.79 -9.47
CA THR A 50 8.59 -12.58 -10.63
C THR A 50 7.89 -13.86 -10.20
N ASP A 51 8.40 -14.52 -9.17
CA ASP A 51 7.91 -15.82 -8.71
C ASP A 51 8.15 -15.99 -7.21
N THR A 52 7.30 -16.77 -6.55
CA THR A 52 7.41 -17.08 -5.13
C THR A 52 7.14 -18.56 -4.89
N PHE A 53 7.99 -19.21 -4.09
CA PHE A 53 7.82 -20.62 -3.75
C PHE A 53 8.24 -20.87 -2.29
N VAL A 54 7.77 -21.97 -1.72
CA VAL A 54 8.11 -22.36 -0.35
C VAL A 54 9.12 -23.51 -0.40
N ASP A 55 10.21 -23.38 0.35
CA ASP A 55 11.21 -24.45 0.46
C ASP A 55 10.77 -25.59 1.39
N ALA A 56 11.56 -26.66 1.46
CA ALA A 56 11.27 -27.81 2.33
C ALA A 56 11.24 -27.47 3.83
N TYR A 57 11.77 -26.31 4.22
CA TYR A 57 11.79 -25.81 5.59
C TYR A 57 10.66 -24.82 5.88
N GLY A 58 9.72 -24.64 4.95
CA GLY A 58 8.58 -23.73 5.11
C GLY A 58 8.92 -22.25 4.91
N ARG A 59 10.09 -21.93 4.37
CA ARG A 59 10.49 -20.54 4.11
C ARG A 59 10.02 -20.10 2.74
N GLN A 60 9.43 -18.92 2.66
CA GLN A 60 9.07 -18.31 1.38
C GLN A 60 10.32 -17.73 0.71
N ILE A 61 10.70 -18.35 -0.41
CA ILE A 61 11.75 -17.89 -1.31
C ILE A 61 11.08 -17.08 -2.42
N VAL A 62 11.62 -15.89 -2.68
CA VAL A 62 11.13 -15.01 -3.74
C VAL A 62 12.20 -14.83 -4.80
N THR A 63 11.78 -14.90 -6.06
CA THR A 63 12.61 -14.61 -7.22
C THR A 63 12.32 -13.18 -7.64
N VAL A 64 13.34 -12.33 -7.58
CA VAL A 64 13.26 -10.89 -7.85
C VAL A 64 14.07 -10.58 -9.09
N GLN A 65 13.46 -9.87 -10.03
CA GLN A 65 14.13 -9.31 -11.19
C GLN A 65 14.65 -7.91 -10.82
N LEU A 66 15.98 -7.74 -10.81
CA LEU A 66 16.63 -6.45 -10.58
C LEU A 66 16.69 -5.62 -11.88
N ASP A 67 16.99 -4.32 -11.77
CA ASP A 67 17.00 -3.35 -12.88
C ASP A 67 17.78 -3.77 -14.15
N ARG A 68 18.77 -4.66 -14.01
CA ARG A 68 19.59 -5.15 -15.13
C ARG A 68 19.10 -6.48 -15.73
N GLY A 69 17.90 -6.92 -15.38
CA GLY A 69 17.36 -8.22 -15.78
C GLY A 69 17.98 -9.41 -15.04
N GLU A 70 18.82 -9.15 -14.03
CA GLU A 70 19.38 -10.17 -13.16
C GLU A 70 18.26 -10.75 -12.29
N MET A 71 18.08 -12.07 -12.33
CA MET A 71 17.16 -12.78 -11.46
C MET A 71 17.88 -13.17 -10.17
N TYR A 72 17.37 -12.71 -9.04
CA TYR A 72 17.95 -12.93 -7.73
C TYR A 72 16.96 -13.64 -6.81
N ARG A 73 17.38 -14.77 -6.23
CA ARG A 73 16.57 -15.52 -5.27
C ARG A 73 16.94 -15.12 -3.85
N THR A 74 15.95 -14.76 -3.07
CA THR A 74 16.15 -14.30 -1.70
C THR A 74 14.98 -14.71 -0.81
N TRP A 75 15.11 -14.48 0.49
CA TRP A 75 14.09 -14.76 1.50
C TRP A 75 14.15 -13.71 2.60
N TYR A 76 13.11 -13.66 3.41
CA TYR A 76 13.11 -12.84 4.63
C TYR A 76 14.32 -13.18 5.52
N PRO A 77 15.09 -12.22 6.09
CA PRO A 77 14.82 -10.78 6.18
C PRO A 77 15.50 -9.93 5.09
N TYR A 78 16.13 -10.57 4.09
CA TYR A 78 16.88 -9.89 3.03
C TYR A 78 16.00 -9.24 1.97
N VAL A 79 14.68 -9.39 2.09
CA VAL A 79 13.72 -8.81 1.17
C VAL A 79 12.66 -8.05 1.96
N ARG A 80 12.31 -6.86 1.47
CA ARG A 80 11.29 -6.00 2.08
C ARG A 80 10.36 -5.47 1.01
N LYS A 81 9.05 -5.50 1.26
CA LYS A 81 8.07 -4.93 0.35
C LYS A 81 8.19 -3.40 0.32
N VAL A 82 8.30 -2.83 -0.87
CA VAL A 82 8.35 -1.37 -1.05
C VAL A 82 6.94 -0.89 -1.37
N VAL A 83 6.30 -0.26 -0.38
CA VAL A 83 4.98 0.34 -0.55
C VAL A 83 5.15 1.82 -0.90
N ARG A 84 5.00 2.16 -2.19
CA ARG A 84 4.96 3.56 -2.62
C ARG A 84 3.59 4.16 -2.27
N LYS A 85 3.55 4.98 -1.22
CA LYS A 85 2.37 5.80 -0.91
C LYS A 85 2.36 7.01 -1.84
N THR A 86 1.51 6.98 -2.87
CA THR A 86 1.26 8.16 -3.70
C THR A 86 0.37 9.12 -2.91
N TYR A 87 0.94 10.20 -2.40
CA TYR A 87 0.13 11.32 -1.92
C TYR A 87 -0.28 12.14 -3.13
N TYR A 88 -1.57 12.11 -3.47
CA TYR A 88 -2.11 13.11 -4.39
C TYR A 88 -2.05 14.46 -3.68
N THR A 89 -1.02 15.26 -3.94
CA THR A 89 -1.08 16.68 -3.62
C THR A 89 -2.12 17.28 -4.56
N VAL A 90 -3.32 17.54 -4.04
CA VAL A 90 -4.33 18.30 -4.80
C VAL A 90 -3.67 19.62 -5.18
N PRO A 91 -3.54 19.95 -6.47
CA PRO A 91 -2.99 21.23 -6.90
C PRO A 91 -3.81 22.32 -6.22
N GLN A 92 -3.20 23.09 -5.32
CA GLN A 92 -3.83 24.28 -4.81
C GLN A 92 -3.86 25.27 -5.97
N GLU A 93 -5.03 25.53 -6.55
CA GLU A 93 -5.17 26.62 -7.50
C GLU A 93 -4.64 27.90 -6.84
N PRO A 94 -3.72 28.64 -7.48
CA PRO A 94 -3.29 29.92 -6.96
C PRO A 94 -4.50 30.84 -6.95
N ARG A 95 -5.01 31.14 -5.75
CA ARG A 95 -6.15 32.04 -5.55
C ARG A 95 -5.70 33.46 -5.90
N ASN A 96 -5.79 33.80 -7.19
CA ASN A 96 -5.35 35.08 -7.73
C ASN A 96 -6.39 36.16 -7.38
N TYR A 97 -6.36 36.61 -6.12
CA TYR A 97 -7.16 37.74 -5.70
C TYR A 97 -6.53 39.03 -6.20
N ARG A 98 -7.12 39.62 -7.24
CA ARG A 98 -6.79 40.96 -7.68
C ARG A 98 -7.61 41.97 -6.86
N SER A 99 -6.99 42.54 -5.83
CA SER A 99 -7.60 43.64 -5.08
C SER A 99 -7.48 44.92 -5.89
N TYR A 100 -8.60 45.57 -6.20
CA TYR A 100 -8.62 46.89 -6.84
C TYR A 100 -8.92 47.94 -5.77
N GLU A 101 -7.98 48.85 -5.53
CA GLU A 101 -8.17 50.02 -4.69
C GLU A 101 -8.64 51.18 -5.57
N TRP A 102 -9.93 51.51 -5.53
CA TRP A 102 -10.44 52.72 -6.18
C TRP A 102 -10.35 53.87 -5.18
N ALA A 103 -9.54 54.88 -5.49
CA ALA A 103 -9.43 56.09 -4.69
C ALA A 103 -10.51 57.10 -5.11
N TYR A 104 -11.76 56.86 -4.70
CA TYR A 104 -12.78 57.91 -4.68
C TYR A 104 -13.35 58.02 -3.27
N GLY A 105 -12.89 59.03 -2.53
CA GLY A 105 -13.56 59.53 -1.33
C GLY A 105 -13.76 58.52 -0.20
N GLY A 106 -12.75 58.34 0.64
CA GLY A 106 -12.95 58.21 2.10
C GLY A 106 -13.58 56.96 2.70
N GLU A 107 -14.07 55.97 1.93
CA GLU A 107 -14.70 54.77 2.51
C GLU A 107 -14.17 53.46 1.88
N ARG A 108 -13.58 52.60 2.72
CA ARG A 108 -12.94 51.34 2.28
C ARG A 108 -14.00 50.25 2.17
N ILE A 109 -14.40 49.90 0.96
CA ILE A 109 -15.30 48.77 0.70
C ILE A 109 -14.50 47.66 0.00
N TYR A 110 -14.28 46.55 0.71
CA TYR A 110 -13.61 45.37 0.14
C TYR A 110 -14.61 44.54 -0.66
N GLY A 111 -14.64 44.74 -1.98
CA GLY A 111 -15.40 43.89 -2.91
C GLY A 111 -14.46 43.09 -3.80
N GLY A 112 -14.46 41.77 -3.65
CA GLY A 112 -13.75 40.84 -4.56
C GLY A 112 -14.76 39.95 -5.28
N TYR A 113 -14.59 39.77 -6.60
CA TYR A 113 -15.34 38.80 -7.40
C TYR A 113 -14.46 37.60 -7.75
N VAL A 114 -15.07 36.43 -7.88
CA VAL A 114 -14.46 35.19 -8.37
C VAL A 114 -14.74 35.12 -9.88
N LEU A 115 -13.70 34.98 -10.70
CA LEU A 115 -13.79 34.75 -12.15
C LEU A 115 -13.96 33.25 -12.44
#